data_AF-A0AAX2UPQ1-F1
#
_entry.id   AF-A0AAX2UPQ1-F1
#
_cell.length_a   1.000
_cell.length_b   1.000
_cell.length_c   1.000
_cell.angle_alpha   90.00
_cell.angle_beta   90.00
_cell.angle_gamma   90.00
#
_symmetry.space_group_name_H-M   'P 1'
#
loop_
_entity.id
_entity.type
_entity.pdbx_description
1 polymer ?
#
loop_
_entity_poly.entity_id
_entity_poly.type
_entity_poly.pdbx_seq_one_letter_code
_entity_poly.pdbx_strand_id
1 'polypeptide(L)'
;MLNVLPMPSRPLCYRLDEKKFPRPISLTSALALSVDAGESLATLVKATYVLDHRARRMLVSTVFLGVDHAEEGEPVLFETMILGGSLDMSTWRYHTYEQSVAGHEEVVNLISQHCLQLLLPHKEM
;
A
#
# COMPACT_ATOMS: atom_id res chain seq x y z
N MET A 1 -12.12 -26.31 23.87
CA MET A 1 -12.97 -25.19 23.39
C MET A 1 -12.04 -24.01 23.15
N LEU A 2 -11.83 -23.62 21.90
CA LEU A 2 -11.06 -22.41 21.57
C LEU A 2 -11.85 -21.19 22.06
N ASN A 3 -11.29 -20.45 23.00
CA ASN A 3 -11.84 -19.20 23.50
C ASN A 3 -11.76 -18.17 22.36
N VAL A 4 -12.83 -18.06 21.57
CA VAL A 4 -12.94 -17.03 20.54
C VAL A 4 -13.25 -15.73 21.28
N LEU A 5 -12.25 -14.86 21.43
CA LEU A 5 -12.47 -13.49 21.92
C LEU A 5 -13.55 -12.83 21.04
N PRO A 6 -14.53 -12.11 21.62
CA PRO A 6 -15.53 -11.42 20.84
C PRO A 6 -14.82 -10.46 19.87
N MET A 7 -15.26 -10.46 18.61
CA MET A 7 -14.74 -9.52 17.63
C MET A 7 -14.94 -8.09 18.18
N PRO A 8 -13.88 -7.25 18.22
CA PRO A 8 -14.08 -5.83 18.48
C PRO A 8 -15.10 -5.29 17.47
N SER A 9 -15.88 -4.28 17.85
CA SER A 9 -16.86 -3.63 16.98
C SER A 9 -16.23 -3.17 15.64
N ARG A 10 -14.92 -2.90 15.66
CA ARG A 10 -14.06 -2.65 14.50
C ARG A 10 -13.05 -3.80 14.34
N PRO A 11 -13.10 -4.59 13.24
CA PRO A 11 -12.09 -5.61 12.97
C PRO A 11 -10.71 -4.98 12.78
N LEU A 12 -9.67 -5.59 13.38
CA LEU A 12 -8.29 -5.13 13.26
C LEU A 12 -7.55 -5.77 12.08
N CYS A 13 -7.90 -7.01 11.74
CA CYS A 13 -7.19 -7.80 10.74
C CYS A 13 -8.10 -8.09 9.54
N TYR A 14 -7.51 -8.06 8.36
CA TYR A 14 -8.19 -8.27 7.09
C TYR A 14 -7.36 -9.20 6.22
N ARG A 15 -8.04 -9.99 5.40
CA ARG A 15 -7.44 -10.72 4.28
C ARG A 15 -7.99 -10.16 2.97
N LEU A 16 -7.20 -10.18 1.93
CA LEU A 16 -7.67 -9.84 0.59
C LEU A 16 -8.26 -11.10 -0.07
N ASP A 17 -9.51 -11.05 -0.51
CA ASP A 17 -10.10 -12.17 -1.25
C ASP A 17 -9.63 -12.22 -2.73
N GLU A 18 -10.02 -13.27 -3.45
CA GLU A 18 -9.67 -13.46 -4.87
C GLU A 18 -10.13 -12.31 -5.77
N LYS A 19 -11.22 -11.64 -5.39
CA LYS A 19 -11.79 -10.49 -6.09
C LYS A 19 -11.22 -9.16 -5.60
N LYS A 20 -10.17 -9.19 -4.78
CA LYS A 20 -9.49 -8.03 -4.22
C LYS A 20 -10.33 -7.20 -3.25
N PHE A 21 -11.37 -7.79 -2.65
CA PHE A 21 -12.10 -7.16 -1.57
C PHE A 21 -11.50 -7.51 -0.21
N PRO A 22 -11.26 -6.53 0.68
CA PRO A 22 -10.86 -6.81 2.05
C PRO A 22 -11.98 -7.52 2.81
N ARG A 23 -11.65 -8.64 3.45
CA ARG A 23 -12.55 -9.40 4.32
C ARG A 23 -12.02 -9.38 5.74
N PRO A 24 -12.83 -8.95 6.73
CA PRO A 24 -12.40 -8.98 8.11
C PRO A 24 -12.15 -10.42 8.55
N ILE A 25 -11.10 -10.61 9.34
CA ILE A 25 -10.77 -11.88 9.96
C ILE A 25 -10.52 -11.65 11.46
N SER A 26 -10.76 -12.69 12.26
CA SER A 26 -10.44 -12.61 13.69
C SER A 26 -8.92 -12.57 13.90
N LEU A 27 -8.48 -12.00 15.03
CA LEU A 27 -7.07 -12.03 15.41
C LEU A 27 -6.52 -13.47 15.52
N THR A 28 -7.35 -14.41 16.01
CA THR A 28 -6.98 -15.84 16.07
C THR A 28 -6.76 -16.42 14.68
N SER A 29 -7.62 -16.08 13.71
CA SER A 29 -7.45 -16.51 12.32
C SER A 29 -6.20 -15.88 11.70
N ALA A 30 -5.94 -14.61 11.96
CA ALA A 30 -4.75 -13.91 11.50
C ALA A 30 -3.46 -14.55 12.04
N LEU A 31 -3.41 -14.85 13.35
CA LEU A 31 -2.28 -15.52 13.98
C LEU A 31 -2.08 -16.94 13.44
N ALA A 32 -3.15 -17.71 13.22
CA ALA A 32 -3.06 -19.04 12.64
C ALA A 32 -2.44 -19.00 11.23
N LEU A 33 -2.82 -18.03 10.38
CA LEU A 33 -2.21 -17.85 9.06
C LEU A 33 -0.71 -17.55 9.16
N SER A 34 -0.31 -16.69 10.09
CA SER A 34 1.10 -16.31 10.25
C SER A 34 1.96 -17.41 10.88
N VAL A 35 1.46 -18.11 11.90
CA VAL A 35 2.24 -19.12 12.66
C VAL A 35 2.25 -20.46 11.96
N ASP A 36 1.11 -20.91 11.43
CA ASP A 36 0.97 -22.28 10.91
C ASP A 36 1.28 -22.37 9.41
N ALA A 37 1.00 -21.31 8.65
CA ALA A 37 1.21 -21.29 7.19
C ALA A 37 2.39 -20.41 6.74
N GLY A 38 3.01 -19.64 7.65
CA GLY A 38 4.05 -18.67 7.30
C GLY A 38 3.55 -17.56 6.36
N GLU A 39 2.23 -17.34 6.30
CA GLU A 39 1.61 -16.38 5.40
C GLU A 39 1.67 -14.96 5.99
N SER A 40 2.08 -14.01 5.15
CA SER A 40 1.99 -12.59 5.44
C SER A 40 0.58 -12.09 5.14
N LEU A 41 -0.06 -11.41 6.09
CA LEU A 41 -1.32 -10.68 5.82
C LEU A 41 -1.10 -9.55 4.82
N ALA A 42 0.11 -8.99 4.80
CA ALA A 42 0.48 -7.98 3.83
C ALA A 42 0.77 -8.62 2.47
N THR A 43 0.21 -8.05 1.40
CA THR A 43 0.32 -8.55 0.03
C THR A 43 0.77 -7.43 -0.90
N LEU A 44 1.74 -7.69 -1.77
CA LEU A 44 2.12 -6.74 -2.81
C LEU A 44 0.96 -6.59 -3.81
N VAL A 45 0.50 -5.35 -4.00
CA VAL A 45 -0.52 -5.01 -5.00
C VAL A 45 0.16 -4.64 -6.31
N LYS A 46 1.13 -3.72 -6.26
CA LYS A 46 1.83 -3.22 -7.44
C LYS A 46 3.20 -2.67 -7.09
N ALA A 47 4.16 -2.84 -8.00
CA ALA A 47 5.51 -2.30 -7.87
C ALA A 47 5.95 -1.71 -9.22
N THR A 48 6.43 -0.46 -9.20
CA THR A 48 6.94 0.23 -10.40
C THR A 48 8.26 0.91 -10.07
N TYR A 49 9.27 0.69 -10.91
CA TYR A 49 10.53 1.41 -10.80
C TYR A 49 10.50 2.67 -11.66
N VAL A 50 10.92 3.78 -11.07
CA VAL A 50 11.08 5.07 -11.73
C VAL A 50 12.47 5.64 -11.41
N LEU A 51 12.90 6.64 -12.17
CA LEU A 51 14.15 7.37 -11.91
C LEU A 51 13.82 8.78 -11.42
N ASP A 52 14.61 9.30 -10.48
CA ASP A 52 14.59 10.71 -10.14
C ASP A 52 15.37 11.56 -11.17
N HIS A 53 15.36 12.88 -10.99
CA HIS A 53 16.07 13.82 -11.87
C HIS A 53 17.60 13.65 -11.90
N ARG A 54 18.16 12.85 -10.98
CA ARG A 54 19.59 12.49 -10.91
C ARG A 54 19.84 11.07 -11.40
N ALA A 55 18.88 10.46 -12.10
CA ALA A 55 18.92 9.08 -12.55
C ALA A 55 19.09 8.05 -11.42
N ARG A 56 18.69 8.38 -10.18
CA ARG A 56 18.66 7.41 -9.08
C ARG A 56 17.36 6.62 -9.12
N ARG A 57 17.47 5.32 -8.91
CA ARG A 57 16.34 4.39 -8.92
C ARG A 57 15.47 4.57 -7.68
N MET A 58 14.17 4.66 -7.90
CA MET A 58 13.13 4.66 -6.88
C MET A 58 12.16 3.53 -7.17
N LEU A 59 11.65 2.89 -6.11
CA LEU A 59 10.59 1.90 -6.19
C LEU A 59 9.31 2.50 -5.60
N VAL A 60 8.29 2.66 -6.42
CA VAL A 60 6.92 2.92 -5.97
C VAL A 60 6.30 1.57 -5.66
N SER A 61 6.06 1.28 -4.38
CA SER A 61 5.53 0.00 -3.89
C SER A 61 4.16 0.22 -3.26
N THR A 62 3.14 -0.43 -3.80
CA THR A 62 1.79 -0.45 -3.23
C THR A 62 1.49 -1.81 -2.65
N VAL A 63 1.09 -1.84 -1.38
CA VAL A 63 0.79 -3.06 -0.63
C VAL A 63 -0.60 -2.98 -0.02
N PHE A 64 -1.24 -4.14 0.10
CA PHE A 64 -2.28 -4.37 1.09
C PHE A 64 -1.60 -4.65 2.42
N LEU A 65 -2.01 -3.97 3.50
CA LEU A 65 -1.37 -4.01 4.81
C LEU A 65 -1.84 -5.21 5.65
N GLY A 66 -3.07 -5.68 5.45
CA GLY A 66 -3.68 -6.76 6.24
C GLY A 66 -4.08 -6.39 7.66
N VAL A 67 -3.66 -5.21 8.13
CA VAL A 67 -4.03 -4.62 9.42
C VAL A 67 -4.57 -3.22 9.17
N ASP A 68 -5.63 -2.87 9.88
CA ASP A 68 -6.22 -1.53 9.82
C ASP A 68 -5.32 -0.48 10.47
N HIS A 69 -4.93 0.52 9.70
CA HIS A 69 -4.07 1.63 10.13
C HIS A 69 -4.82 2.93 10.37
N ALA A 70 -6.16 2.94 10.31
CA ALA A 70 -6.93 4.13 10.64
C ALA A 70 -7.08 4.30 12.16
N GLU A 71 -6.96 5.54 12.63
CA GLU A 71 -7.26 5.92 14.02
C GLU A 71 -8.77 5.90 14.26
N GLU A 72 -9.55 6.44 13.31
CA GLU A 72 -11.02 6.49 13.32
C GLU A 72 -11.57 6.31 11.89
N GLY A 73 -12.88 6.08 11.75
CA GLY A 73 -13.55 6.05 10.43
C GLY A 73 -13.35 4.77 9.62
N GLU A 74 -13.36 4.88 8.28
CA GLU A 74 -13.17 3.74 7.38
C GLU A 74 -11.77 3.10 7.53
N PRO A 75 -11.63 1.78 7.37
CA PRO A 75 -10.36 1.11 7.56
C PRO A 75 -9.34 1.53 6.51
N VAL A 76 -8.10 1.74 6.92
CA VAL A 76 -6.98 2.05 6.02
C VAL A 76 -6.15 0.79 5.84
N LEU A 77 -6.23 0.21 4.64
CA LEU A 77 -5.77 -1.15 4.38
C LEU A 77 -4.75 -1.24 3.24
N PHE A 78 -4.50 -0.14 2.56
CA PHE A 78 -3.54 -0.09 1.47
C PHE A 78 -2.60 1.10 1.64
N GLU A 79 -1.37 0.92 1.22
CA GLU A 79 -0.34 1.96 1.27
C GLU A 79 0.51 1.91 -0.01
N THR A 80 0.72 3.07 -0.62
CA THR A 80 1.78 3.29 -1.60
C THR A 80 2.93 3.98 -0.88
N MET A 81 4.13 3.41 -0.95
CA MET A 81 5.36 3.98 -0.41
C MET A 81 6.44 4.05 -1.49
N ILE A 82 7.23 5.12 -1.46
CA ILE A 82 8.45 5.23 -2.27
C ILE A 82 9.64 4.73 -1.47
N LEU A 83 10.44 3.86 -2.08
CA LEU A 83 11.69 3.35 -1.54
C LEU A 83 12.87 3.83 -2.40
N GLY A 84 13.82 4.51 -1.76
CA GLY A 84 15.03 5.06 -2.36
C GLY A 84 14.84 6.41 -3.07
N GLY A 85 15.96 6.96 -3.57
CA GLY A 85 16.01 8.22 -4.32
C GLY A 85 15.63 9.46 -3.52
N SER A 86 15.10 10.49 -4.20
CA SER A 86 14.82 11.80 -3.59
C SER A 86 13.52 11.87 -2.79
N LEU A 87 12.59 10.94 -3.00
CA LEU A 87 11.26 10.92 -2.38
C LEU A 87 11.09 9.75 -1.42
N ASP A 88 12.20 9.20 -0.93
CA ASP A 88 12.23 8.05 -0.04
C ASP A 88 11.28 8.23 1.16
N MET A 89 10.62 7.15 1.56
CA MET A 89 9.65 7.09 2.66
C MET A 89 8.38 7.94 2.49
N SER A 90 8.16 8.56 1.32
CA SER A 90 6.87 9.23 1.04
C SER A 90 5.75 8.20 0.93
N THR A 91 4.64 8.43 1.64
CA THR A 91 3.53 7.48 1.74
C THR A 91 2.18 8.09 1.40
N TRP A 92 1.31 7.26 0.84
CA TRP A 92 -0.10 7.53 0.58
C TRP A 92 -0.92 6.32 0.98
N ARG A 93 -2.09 6.55 1.57
CA ARG A 93 -2.92 5.50 2.15
C ARG A 93 -4.33 5.49 1.55
N TYR A 94 -4.90 4.29 1.43
CA TYR A 94 -6.18 4.08 0.76
C TYR A 94 -7.04 3.04 1.49
N HIS A 95 -8.34 3.10 1.21
CA HIS A 95 -9.35 2.24 1.83
C HIS A 95 -9.69 1.03 0.95
N THR A 96 -9.66 1.21 -0.38
CA THR A 96 -9.99 0.15 -1.34
C THR A 96 -8.83 -0.22 -2.26
N TYR A 97 -8.91 -1.41 -2.84
CA TYR A 97 -7.95 -1.90 -3.82
C TYR A 97 -7.89 -0.98 -5.05
N GLU A 98 -9.04 -0.57 -5.58
CA GLU A 98 -9.14 0.30 -6.75
C GLU A 98 -8.50 1.66 -6.50
N GLN A 99 -8.75 2.27 -5.33
CA GLN A 99 -8.10 3.51 -4.91
C GLN A 99 -6.58 3.34 -4.85
N SER A 100 -6.10 2.23 -4.31
CA SER A 100 -4.65 1.98 -4.20
C SER A 100 -3.97 1.83 -5.56
N VAL A 101 -4.65 1.20 -6.53
CA VAL A 101 -4.14 1.06 -7.90
C VAL A 101 -4.14 2.42 -8.61
N ALA A 102 -5.22 3.19 -8.50
CA ALA A 102 -5.29 4.53 -9.09
C ALA A 102 -4.22 5.46 -8.48
N GLY A 103 -4.13 5.51 -7.16
CA GLY A 103 -3.14 6.32 -6.46
C GLY A 103 -1.69 5.90 -6.74
N HIS A 104 -1.43 4.61 -6.97
CA HIS A 104 -0.13 4.16 -7.46
C HIS A 104 0.24 4.82 -8.79
N GLU A 105 -0.69 4.79 -9.77
CA GLU A 105 -0.45 5.40 -11.08
C GLU A 105 -0.26 6.90 -10.98
N GLU A 106 -1.03 7.57 -10.12
CA GLU A 106 -0.86 9.00 -9.86
C GLU A 106 0.55 9.31 -9.36
N VAL A 107 1.06 8.56 -8.38
CA VAL A 107 2.42 8.73 -7.87
C VAL A 107 3.48 8.50 -8.96
N VAL A 108 3.36 7.42 -9.72
CA VAL A 108 4.29 7.11 -10.84
C VAL A 108 4.28 8.23 -11.90
N ASN A 109 3.10 8.71 -12.26
CA ASN A 109 2.93 9.76 -13.27
C ASN A 109 3.49 11.10 -12.77
N LEU A 110 3.22 11.47 -11.52
CA LEU A 110 3.75 12.69 -10.91
C LEU A 110 5.28 12.70 -10.93
N ILE A 111 5.92 11.60 -10.52
CA ILE A 111 7.37 11.48 -10.54
C ILE A 111 7.90 11.58 -11.97
N SER A 112 7.32 10.83 -12.89
CA SER A 112 7.76 10.79 -14.29
C SER A 112 7.64 12.15 -14.95
N GLN A 113 6.52 12.86 -14.76
CA GLN A 113 6.30 14.20 -15.28
C GLN A 113 7.25 15.22 -14.67
N HIS A 114 7.47 15.17 -13.36
CA HIS A 114 8.40 16.07 -12.69
C HIS A 114 9.83 15.89 -13.19
N CYS A 115 10.27 14.64 -13.37
CA CYS A 115 11.58 14.34 -13.96
C CYS A 115 11.69 14.84 -15.40
N LEU A 116 10.66 14.65 -16.23
CA LEU A 116 10.65 15.17 -17.60
C LEU A 116 10.75 16.70 -17.62
N GLN A 117 10.01 17.42 -16.77
CA GLN A 117 10.06 18.88 -16.69
C GLN A 117 11.46 19.39 -16.31
N LEU A 118 12.15 18.73 -15.39
CA LEU A 118 13.50 19.11 -14.98
C LEU A 118 14.59 18.79 -16.02
N LEU A 119 14.34 17.80 -16.89
CA LEU A 119 15.26 17.40 -17.96
C LEU A 119 15.07 18.18 -19.26
N LEU A 120 13.87 18.74 -19.48
CA LEU A 120 13.63 19.62 -20.62
C LEU A 120 14.28 20.97 -20.35
N PRO A 121 15.12 21.51 -21.25
CA PRO A 121 15.63 22.86 -21.10
C PRO A 121 14.42 23.81 -21.04
N HIS A 122 14.36 24.65 -20.00
CA HIS A 122 13.37 25.71 -19.93
C HIS A 122 13.40 26.48 -21.24
N LYS A 123 12.37 26.32 -22.07
CA LYS A 123 12.15 27.19 -23.21
C LYS A 123 11.68 28.51 -22.61
N GLU A 124 12.61 29.43 -22.40
CA GLU A 124 12.27 30.82 -22.08
C GLU A 124 11.25 31.29 -23.14
N MET A 125 10.10 31.78 -22.67
CA MET A 125 9.14 32.51 -23.50
C MET A 125 9.60 33.95 -23.65
#